data_AF-A0A661R9Y4-F1
#
_entry.id   AF-A0A661R9Y4-F1
#
_cell.length_a   1.000
_cell.length_b   1.000
_cell.length_c   1.000
_cell.angle_alpha   90.00
_cell.angle_beta   90.00
_cell.angle_gamma   90.00
#
_symmetry.space_group_name_H-M   'P 1'
#
loop_
_entity.id
_entity.type
_entity.pdbx_description
1 polymer ?
#
loop_
_entity_poly.entity_id
_entity_poly.type
_entity_poly.pdbx_seq_one_letter_code
_entity_poly.pdbx_strand_id
1 'polypeptide(L)'
;MITRYRSETTRIFCLLCVALFLLTTNPGAQGARVAGEKGVTPVRKPTAIKARTKPPALKKPHLVEQKVPPKKAPPRKETVEQQAPRQKEEAGSRYVTIDFDNVDIALFIKFISELTGKNFVVDKAVRGKVTIISPTKISVDEAYRVFESVLEVHGFTTVPAGSVIKIVPAVHARGKNIETRLREEAIEPEDKVVTQLIPLEYANPDQLKKLFAPLISKSSVIVSYPPTNMLIVTDVLSNIKRLLQIVKAIDVVGIGAEISVIPLKHATATVLVKSVSSVFQTRARKRGAPVTPGIKIVADERTNSLIVAATEDETLKVKHLIKLLDKEIPRGEGNIHVYYLQNANAEDLAKVLTALPSKQAKGTVKGKAPVISKEVQIVADKATNSLVIT
;
A
#
# COMPACT_ATOMS: atom_id res chain seq x y z
N MET A 1 -24.06 -25.00 57.85
CA MET A 1 -23.30 -26.20 57.44
C MET A 1 -22.76 -25.94 56.04
N ILE A 2 -21.44 -25.79 55.83
CA ILE A 2 -20.42 -26.86 55.68
C ILE A 2 -20.55 -27.50 54.27
N THR A 3 -19.58 -27.48 53.34
CA THR A 3 -18.17 -26.98 53.36
C THR A 3 -17.65 -26.61 51.95
N ARG A 4 -16.49 -25.91 51.90
CA ARG A 4 -15.67 -25.67 50.69
C ARG A 4 -14.89 -26.93 50.27
N TYR A 5 -14.43 -26.99 49.01
CA TYR A 5 -13.07 -27.46 48.72
C TYR A 5 -12.44 -26.74 47.51
N ARG A 6 -11.12 -26.53 47.56
CA ARG A 6 -10.28 -25.79 46.57
C ARG A 6 -8.85 -26.33 46.62
N SER A 7 -8.32 -26.78 45.49
CA SER A 7 -6.88 -26.96 45.18
C SER A 7 -6.77 -27.15 43.65
N GLU A 8 -5.92 -26.51 42.84
CA GLU A 8 -4.50 -26.13 42.94
C GLU A 8 -3.55 -27.30 43.16
N THR A 9 -2.91 -27.80 42.09
CA THR A 9 -1.44 -28.02 41.93
C THR A 9 -1.12 -28.88 40.69
N THR A 10 -0.55 -28.31 39.62
CA THR A 10 0.00 -29.11 38.48
C THR A 10 1.09 -28.37 37.68
N ARG A 11 2.21 -27.97 38.29
CA ARG A 11 3.44 -27.52 37.59
C ARG A 11 4.71 -27.72 38.42
N ILE A 12 5.43 -28.84 38.23
CA ILE A 12 6.89 -29.03 38.45
C ILE A 12 7.29 -30.30 37.67
N PHE A 13 8.12 -30.17 36.62
CA PHE A 13 9.19 -31.10 36.19
C PHE A 13 9.69 -30.75 34.78
N CYS A 14 10.73 -29.92 34.65
CA CYS A 14 11.60 -29.85 33.46
C CYS A 14 12.88 -29.06 33.76
N LEU A 15 13.87 -29.70 34.38
CA LEU A 15 15.17 -29.08 34.67
C LEU A 15 16.25 -30.15 34.91
N LEU A 16 16.71 -30.82 33.85
CA LEU A 16 17.99 -31.56 33.83
C LEU A 16 18.33 -32.06 32.41
N CYS A 17 19.53 -31.70 31.96
CA CYS A 17 20.43 -32.36 30.99
C CYS A 17 21.16 -31.34 30.10
N VAL A 18 22.15 -30.68 30.71
CA VAL A 18 23.31 -30.13 30.00
C VAL A 18 24.32 -31.27 29.81
N ALA A 19 25.14 -31.17 28.75
CA ALA A 19 26.27 -32.04 28.40
C ALA A 19 25.95 -33.40 27.75
N LEU A 20 25.86 -33.40 26.40
CA LEU A 20 26.64 -34.33 25.57
C LEU A 20 26.69 -33.83 24.10
N PHE A 21 27.86 -33.39 23.62
CA PHE A 21 28.37 -33.70 22.28
C PHE A 21 29.82 -33.20 22.14
N LEU A 22 30.75 -34.14 21.96
CA LEU A 22 32.15 -33.88 21.64
C LEU A 22 32.46 -34.45 20.24
N LEU A 23 33.28 -33.72 19.50
CA LEU A 23 34.21 -34.21 18.47
C LEU A 23 33.66 -35.15 17.36
N THR A 24 33.54 -34.58 16.16
CA THR A 24 34.10 -35.22 14.95
C THR A 24 34.99 -34.22 14.22
N THR A 25 36.01 -34.73 13.52
CA THR A 25 37.13 -33.97 12.97
C THR A 25 37.28 -34.17 11.46
N ASN A 26 38.05 -33.27 10.83
CA ASN A 26 38.84 -33.49 9.60
C ASN A 26 38.09 -33.33 8.23
N PRO A 27 38.80 -33.26 7.08
CA PRO A 27 39.18 -31.94 6.55
C PRO A 27 39.05 -31.74 5.02
N GLY A 28 39.29 -30.50 4.55
CA GLY A 28 40.06 -30.24 3.32
C GLY A 28 39.34 -30.22 1.97
N ALA A 29 39.33 -29.05 1.32
CA ALA A 29 39.29 -28.92 -0.15
C ALA A 29 40.02 -27.63 -0.58
N GLN A 30 40.82 -27.71 -1.64
CA GLN A 30 41.64 -26.62 -2.19
C GLN A 30 41.10 -26.14 -3.55
N GLY A 31 41.44 -24.90 -3.93
CA GLY A 31 41.30 -24.38 -5.30
C GLY A 31 39.94 -23.75 -5.62
N ALA A 32 39.84 -22.70 -6.46
CA ALA A 32 40.83 -22.15 -7.39
C ALA A 32 40.85 -20.60 -7.44
N ARG A 33 41.98 -20.05 -7.90
CA ARG A 33 42.18 -18.63 -8.26
C ARG A 33 42.27 -18.49 -9.79
N VAL A 34 41.49 -17.58 -10.39
CA VAL A 34 41.75 -16.79 -11.63
C VAL A 34 40.82 -15.56 -11.51
N ALA A 35 41.11 -14.30 -11.86
CA ALA A 35 42.00 -13.74 -12.88
C ALA A 35 42.82 -12.53 -12.38
N GLY A 36 43.83 -12.13 -13.17
CA GLY A 36 44.83 -11.12 -12.81
C GLY A 36 44.58 -9.69 -13.31
N GLU A 37 45.47 -8.81 -12.87
CA GLU A 37 45.52 -7.36 -13.08
C GLU A 37 45.95 -6.89 -14.50
N LYS A 38 45.80 -5.56 -14.68
CA LYS A 38 46.68 -4.58 -15.37
C LYS A 38 46.38 -4.17 -16.82
N GLY A 39 46.14 -2.86 -16.96
CA GLY A 39 46.11 -2.08 -18.21
C GLY A 39 45.72 -0.64 -17.88
N VAL A 40 46.67 0.30 -17.89
CA VAL A 40 46.53 1.65 -17.30
C VAL A 40 47.06 2.73 -18.26
N THR A 41 46.34 3.86 -18.36
CA THR A 41 46.74 5.20 -18.89
C THR A 41 46.82 5.41 -20.45
N PRO A 42 46.88 6.66 -21.01
CA PRO A 42 45.65 7.38 -21.40
C PRO A 42 45.77 8.32 -22.65
N VAL A 43 44.80 9.24 -22.83
CA VAL A 43 44.92 10.59 -23.51
C VAL A 43 45.37 10.65 -25.00
N ARG A 44 44.50 11.15 -25.90
CA ARG A 44 44.50 12.55 -26.43
C ARG A 44 43.36 12.86 -27.43
N LYS A 45 42.81 14.08 -27.35
CA LYS A 45 42.09 14.84 -28.43
C LYS A 45 43.15 15.46 -29.40
N PRO A 46 42.87 16.20 -30.52
CA PRO A 46 41.62 16.93 -30.84
C PRO A 46 41.22 17.11 -32.35
N THR A 47 40.18 17.93 -32.53
CA THR A 47 39.94 18.91 -33.63
C THR A 47 38.94 18.57 -34.75
N ALA A 48 38.22 19.60 -35.17
CA ALA A 48 37.07 19.60 -36.08
C ALA A 48 37.42 20.02 -37.52
N ILE A 49 36.49 19.83 -38.45
CA ILE A 49 36.33 20.61 -39.69
C ILE A 49 34.82 20.78 -40.01
N LYS A 50 34.51 21.76 -40.88
CA LYS A 50 33.25 22.53 -40.94
C LYS A 50 32.14 21.97 -41.85
N ALA A 51 30.94 22.52 -41.60
CA ALA A 51 29.70 22.48 -42.38
C ALA A 51 29.78 22.94 -43.85
N ARG A 52 28.76 22.51 -44.64
CA ARG A 52 28.10 23.07 -45.88
C ARG A 52 27.44 21.89 -46.64
N THR A 53 26.35 21.93 -47.43
CA THR A 53 25.28 22.92 -47.78
C THR A 53 24.12 22.18 -48.50
N LYS A 54 22.90 22.73 -48.51
CA LYS A 54 21.80 22.45 -49.48
C LYS A 54 21.77 23.57 -50.55
N PRO A 55 20.93 23.49 -51.61
CA PRO A 55 20.68 22.45 -52.63
C PRO A 55 21.06 23.01 -54.04
N PRO A 56 20.53 22.59 -55.23
CA PRO A 56 19.12 22.80 -55.67
C PRO A 56 18.54 21.73 -56.64
N ALA A 57 17.35 21.99 -57.20
CA ALA A 57 16.66 21.16 -58.21
C ALA A 57 16.58 21.86 -59.60
N LEU A 58 16.30 21.11 -60.67
CA LEU A 58 16.16 21.62 -62.05
C LEU A 58 15.01 20.93 -62.84
N LYS A 59 14.63 21.51 -63.98
CA LYS A 59 13.27 21.44 -64.60
C LYS A 59 13.13 20.53 -65.83
N LYS A 60 11.84 20.33 -66.19
CA LYS A 60 11.24 19.68 -67.39
C LYS A 60 11.73 20.22 -68.75
N PRO A 61 11.34 19.55 -69.85
CA PRO A 61 10.73 20.22 -71.01
C PRO A 61 9.33 19.69 -71.36
N HIS A 62 8.66 20.35 -72.31
CA HIS A 62 7.31 20.09 -72.81
C HIS A 62 7.29 20.42 -74.32
N LEU A 63 6.55 19.67 -75.14
CA LEU A 63 6.23 20.07 -76.53
C LEU A 63 4.82 19.57 -76.89
N VAL A 64 4.14 20.33 -77.75
CA VAL A 64 2.74 20.17 -78.15
C VAL A 64 2.67 20.20 -79.67
N GLU A 65 1.84 19.36 -80.29
CA GLU A 65 1.20 19.64 -81.59
C GLU A 65 -0.07 18.78 -81.72
N GLN A 66 -0.93 19.08 -82.69
CA GLN A 66 -2.39 18.90 -82.59
C GLN A 66 -3.02 18.12 -83.79
N LYS A 67 -4.28 17.66 -83.63
CA LYS A 67 -5.41 17.85 -84.59
C LYS A 67 -6.03 16.69 -85.44
N VAL A 68 -6.96 15.92 -84.84
CA VAL A 68 -8.37 15.58 -85.22
C VAL A 68 -8.76 14.98 -86.65
N PRO A 69 -10.06 14.74 -87.06
CA PRO A 69 -10.60 13.41 -87.52
C PRO A 69 -11.27 13.47 -88.95
N PRO A 70 -12.48 12.91 -89.31
CA PRO A 70 -13.31 11.75 -88.87
C PRO A 70 -13.92 10.84 -90.00
N LYS A 71 -14.60 9.73 -89.63
CA LYS A 71 -15.85 9.13 -90.24
C LYS A 71 -16.16 7.76 -89.59
N LYS A 72 -17.41 7.26 -89.42
CA LYS A 72 -18.79 7.81 -89.47
C LYS A 72 -19.71 6.80 -88.72
N ALA A 73 -20.79 7.25 -88.06
CA ALA A 73 -21.79 6.41 -87.33
C ALA A 73 -23.10 6.29 -88.16
N PRO A 74 -24.31 5.94 -87.62
CA PRO A 74 -24.79 5.16 -86.45
C PRO A 74 -25.84 4.09 -86.94
N PRO A 75 -27.02 3.74 -86.32
CA PRO A 75 -27.54 3.80 -84.93
C PRO A 75 -28.07 2.40 -84.41
N ARG A 76 -28.52 2.18 -83.16
CA ARG A 76 -29.83 2.63 -82.61
C ARG A 76 -30.00 2.22 -81.12
N LYS A 77 -30.34 3.22 -80.29
CA LYS A 77 -31.04 3.19 -78.97
C LYS A 77 -30.90 1.97 -78.04
N GLU A 78 -30.39 2.20 -76.84
CA GLU A 78 -31.09 1.77 -75.61
C GLU A 78 -30.74 2.66 -74.41
N THR A 79 -31.49 2.49 -73.31
CA THR A 79 -31.75 3.53 -72.29
C THR A 79 -30.69 3.59 -71.17
N VAL A 80 -30.52 4.77 -70.58
CA VAL A 80 -29.66 5.00 -69.41
C VAL A 80 -30.22 4.31 -68.17
N GLU A 81 -29.40 3.52 -67.48
CA GLU A 81 -29.63 3.15 -66.08
C GLU A 81 -28.35 3.36 -65.26
N GLN A 82 -28.49 4.00 -64.10
CA GLN A 82 -27.36 4.52 -63.33
C GLN A 82 -26.65 3.43 -62.50
N GLN A 83 -25.33 3.31 -62.66
CA GLN A 83 -24.52 2.57 -61.71
C GLN A 83 -24.32 3.38 -60.43
N ALA A 84 -25.07 3.04 -59.39
CA ALA A 84 -24.76 3.46 -58.03
C ALA A 84 -23.47 2.76 -57.54
N PRO A 85 -22.61 3.43 -56.75
CA PRO A 85 -21.40 2.80 -56.21
C PRO A 85 -21.78 1.70 -55.21
N ARG A 86 -21.16 0.52 -55.34
CA ARG A 86 -21.28 -0.56 -54.36
C ARG A 86 -20.77 -0.07 -53.01
N GLN A 87 -21.68 0.15 -52.07
CA GLN A 87 -21.33 0.41 -50.68
C GLN A 87 -20.59 -0.81 -50.12
N LYS A 88 -19.50 -0.57 -49.38
CA LYS A 88 -19.05 -1.55 -48.38
C LYS A 88 -20.18 -1.66 -47.36
N GLU A 89 -20.66 -2.87 -47.11
CA GLU A 89 -21.39 -3.14 -45.89
C GLU A 89 -20.44 -2.89 -44.72
N GLU A 90 -20.62 -1.76 -44.03
CA GLU A 90 -20.20 -1.67 -42.63
C GLU A 90 -20.91 -2.80 -41.89
N ALA A 91 -20.22 -3.41 -40.92
CA ALA A 91 -20.79 -4.50 -40.12
C ALA A 91 -21.93 -3.94 -39.25
N GLY A 92 -23.12 -3.85 -39.83
CA GLY A 92 -24.30 -3.30 -39.19
C GLY A 92 -24.53 -4.01 -37.86
N SER A 93 -24.60 -3.22 -36.79
CA SER A 93 -24.84 -3.70 -35.43
C SER A 93 -26.12 -4.53 -35.41
N ARG A 94 -25.99 -5.86 -35.47
CA ARG A 94 -27.15 -6.75 -35.40
C ARG A 94 -27.73 -6.66 -34.01
N TYR A 95 -28.92 -6.09 -33.92
CA TYR A 95 -29.66 -5.96 -32.68
C TYR A 95 -30.57 -7.18 -32.49
N VAL A 96 -30.47 -7.81 -31.32
CA VAL A 96 -31.18 -9.04 -30.95
C VAL A 96 -31.92 -8.80 -29.64
N THR A 97 -33.12 -9.36 -29.49
CA THR A 97 -33.80 -9.45 -28.19
C THR A 97 -33.49 -10.81 -27.57
N ILE A 98 -33.08 -10.84 -26.31
CA ILE A 98 -32.82 -12.08 -25.57
C ILE A 98 -33.86 -12.21 -24.47
N ASP A 99 -34.76 -13.18 -24.65
CA ASP A 99 -35.76 -13.56 -23.65
C ASP A 99 -35.75 -15.09 -23.53
N PHE A 100 -35.44 -15.59 -22.34
CA PHE A 100 -35.34 -17.00 -22.03
C PHE A 100 -35.94 -17.25 -20.66
N ASP A 101 -36.92 -18.15 -20.56
CA ASP A 101 -37.45 -18.62 -19.28
C ASP A 101 -37.13 -20.11 -19.05
N ASN A 102 -36.39 -20.40 -17.97
CA ASN A 102 -36.17 -21.75 -17.46
C ASN A 102 -35.52 -22.71 -18.48
N VAL A 103 -34.66 -22.17 -19.35
CA VAL A 103 -34.02 -22.86 -20.48
C VAL A 103 -32.70 -23.50 -20.07
N ASP A 104 -32.35 -24.64 -20.66
CA ASP A 104 -31.07 -25.31 -20.39
C ASP A 104 -29.88 -24.45 -20.84
N ILE A 105 -28.88 -24.31 -19.96
CA ILE A 105 -27.66 -23.54 -20.22
C ILE A 105 -26.92 -23.99 -21.50
N ALA A 106 -26.99 -25.28 -21.86
CA ALA A 106 -26.38 -25.80 -23.09
C ALA A 106 -27.07 -25.26 -24.36
N LEU A 107 -28.39 -25.04 -24.33
CA LEU A 107 -29.12 -24.44 -25.43
C LEU A 107 -28.80 -22.95 -25.56
N PHE A 108 -28.66 -22.25 -24.43
CA PHE A 108 -28.24 -20.84 -24.41
C PHE A 108 -26.80 -20.66 -24.95
N ILE A 109 -25.86 -21.53 -24.56
CA ILE A 109 -24.50 -21.55 -25.14
C ILE A 109 -24.54 -21.74 -26.65
N LYS A 110 -25.37 -22.67 -27.16
CA LYS A 110 -25.52 -22.91 -28.60
C LYS A 110 -26.06 -21.67 -29.33
N PHE A 111 -27.09 -21.01 -28.78
CA PHE A 111 -27.64 -19.78 -29.33
C PHE A 111 -26.60 -18.66 -29.43
N ILE A 112 -25.79 -18.45 -28.39
CA ILE A 112 -24.70 -17.47 -28.41
C ILE A 112 -23.58 -17.87 -29.38
N SER A 113 -23.31 -19.16 -29.57
CA SER A 113 -22.39 -19.67 -30.61
C SER A 113 -22.84 -19.27 -32.01
N GLU A 114 -24.12 -19.46 -32.32
CA GLU A 114 -24.72 -19.12 -33.62
C GLU A 114 -24.78 -17.59 -33.84
N LEU A 115 -25.09 -16.80 -32.80
CA LEU A 115 -25.09 -15.33 -32.90
C LEU A 115 -23.70 -14.71 -33.08
N THR A 116 -22.70 -15.23 -32.37
CA THR A 116 -21.35 -14.62 -32.32
C THR A 116 -20.35 -15.27 -33.28
N GLY A 117 -20.69 -16.41 -33.88
CA GLY A 117 -19.77 -17.21 -34.70
C GLY A 117 -18.61 -17.83 -33.91
N LYS A 118 -18.65 -17.81 -32.57
CA LYS A 118 -17.59 -18.32 -31.69
C LYS A 118 -17.81 -19.82 -31.42
N ASN A 119 -16.75 -20.60 -31.57
CA ASN A 119 -16.75 -22.04 -31.25
C ASN A 119 -16.57 -22.27 -29.75
N PHE A 120 -17.55 -22.86 -29.08
CA PHE A 120 -17.47 -23.21 -27.66
C PHE A 120 -17.23 -24.70 -27.42
N VAL A 121 -16.44 -25.01 -26.39
CA VAL A 121 -16.24 -26.37 -25.87
C VAL A 121 -16.70 -26.40 -24.42
N VAL A 122 -17.76 -27.15 -24.14
CA VAL A 122 -18.44 -27.15 -22.84
C VAL A 122 -17.94 -28.31 -21.97
N ASP A 123 -17.54 -28.03 -20.73
CA ASP A 123 -17.19 -29.07 -19.76
C ASP A 123 -18.45 -29.82 -19.27
N LYS A 124 -18.31 -31.12 -18.95
CA LYS A 124 -19.42 -31.98 -18.48
C LYS A 124 -20.07 -31.49 -17.18
N ALA A 125 -19.35 -30.69 -16.40
CA ALA A 125 -19.83 -30.05 -15.18
C ALA A 125 -20.75 -28.84 -15.42
N VAL A 126 -20.78 -28.27 -16.64
CA VAL A 126 -21.65 -27.14 -16.98
C VAL A 126 -23.07 -27.64 -17.19
N ARG A 127 -23.91 -27.45 -16.17
CA ARG A 127 -25.32 -27.84 -16.14
C ARG A 127 -26.10 -26.83 -15.32
N GLY A 128 -27.34 -26.56 -15.73
CA GLY A 128 -28.21 -25.62 -15.05
C GLY A 128 -29.31 -25.12 -15.97
N LYS A 129 -30.20 -24.33 -15.41
CA LYS A 129 -31.23 -23.60 -16.15
C LYS A 129 -31.06 -22.11 -15.96
N VAL A 130 -31.21 -21.36 -17.04
CA VAL A 130 -31.08 -19.91 -17.08
C VAL A 130 -32.44 -19.27 -17.34
N THR A 131 -32.69 -18.12 -16.69
CA THR A 131 -33.78 -17.20 -17.02
C THR A 131 -33.17 -15.83 -17.26
N ILE A 132 -33.46 -15.23 -18.41
CA ILE A 132 -32.88 -13.96 -18.88
C ILE A 132 -34.03 -13.14 -19.45
N ILE A 133 -34.26 -11.95 -18.90
CA ILE A 133 -35.35 -11.06 -19.30
C ILE A 133 -34.72 -9.77 -19.84
N SER A 134 -34.75 -9.57 -21.15
CA SER A 134 -34.27 -8.32 -21.78
C SER A 134 -35.45 -7.50 -22.33
N PRO A 135 -35.79 -6.34 -21.73
CA PRO A 135 -36.88 -5.48 -22.21
C PRO A 135 -36.49 -4.66 -23.45
N THR A 136 -35.23 -4.71 -23.89
CA THR A 136 -34.70 -3.89 -25.00
C THR A 136 -33.91 -4.75 -26.00
N LYS A 137 -33.69 -4.20 -27.20
CA LYS A 137 -32.83 -4.84 -28.19
C LYS A 137 -31.37 -4.51 -27.88
N ILE A 138 -30.52 -5.53 -27.79
CA ILE A 138 -29.10 -5.41 -27.47
C ILE A 138 -28.22 -5.78 -28.67
N SER A 139 -26.99 -5.28 -28.71
CA SER A 139 -26.02 -5.62 -29.77
C SER A 139 -25.43 -7.04 -29.60
N VAL A 140 -24.76 -7.59 -30.62
CA VAL A 140 -24.10 -8.91 -30.54
C VAL A 140 -23.00 -8.95 -29.46
N ASP A 141 -22.21 -7.88 -29.34
CA ASP A 141 -21.14 -7.80 -28.33
C ASP A 141 -21.73 -7.68 -26.91
N GLU A 142 -22.83 -6.95 -26.76
CA GLU A 142 -23.57 -6.82 -25.51
C GLU A 142 -24.27 -8.13 -25.13
N ALA A 143 -24.83 -8.86 -26.10
CA ALA A 143 -25.35 -10.22 -25.90
C ALA A 143 -24.25 -11.18 -25.43
N TYR A 144 -23.02 -11.05 -25.95
CA TYR A 144 -21.87 -11.83 -25.49
C TYR A 144 -21.46 -11.46 -24.05
N ARG A 145 -21.58 -10.19 -23.64
CA ARG A 145 -21.35 -9.78 -22.23
C ARG A 145 -22.42 -10.34 -21.29
N VAL A 146 -23.70 -10.20 -21.65
CA VAL A 146 -24.82 -10.80 -20.88
C VAL A 146 -24.63 -12.31 -20.73
N PHE A 147 -24.14 -12.99 -21.76
CA PHE A 147 -23.77 -14.40 -21.70
C PHE A 147 -22.67 -14.70 -20.68
N GLU A 148 -21.56 -13.95 -20.67
CA GLU A 148 -20.50 -14.14 -19.66
C GLU A 148 -21.02 -13.89 -18.23
N SER A 149 -21.81 -12.83 -18.00
CA SER A 149 -22.39 -12.56 -16.68
C SER A 149 -23.40 -13.63 -16.23
N VAL A 150 -24.18 -14.22 -17.14
CA VAL A 150 -25.08 -15.35 -16.83
C VAL A 150 -24.29 -16.61 -16.46
N LEU A 151 -23.19 -16.90 -17.16
CA LEU A 151 -22.30 -18.00 -16.78
C LEU A 151 -21.71 -17.77 -15.37
N GLU A 152 -21.33 -16.53 -15.04
CA GLU A 152 -20.79 -16.19 -13.72
C GLU A 152 -21.80 -16.44 -12.59
N VAL A 153 -23.07 -16.05 -12.76
CA VAL A 153 -24.16 -16.32 -11.78
C VAL A 153 -24.31 -17.82 -11.48
N HIS A 154 -24.05 -18.68 -12.48
CA HIS A 154 -24.06 -20.14 -12.32
C HIS A 154 -22.70 -20.74 -11.92
N GLY A 155 -21.66 -19.93 -11.69
CA GLY A 155 -20.33 -20.37 -11.25
C GLY A 155 -19.42 -20.91 -12.36
N PHE A 156 -19.74 -20.62 -13.62
CA PHE A 156 -18.96 -20.98 -14.80
C PHE A 156 -18.21 -19.76 -15.37
N THR A 157 -17.22 -20.00 -16.22
CA THR A 157 -16.46 -18.93 -16.89
C THR A 157 -15.91 -19.38 -18.24
N THR A 158 -15.64 -18.41 -19.12
CA THR A 158 -15.06 -18.59 -20.45
C THR A 158 -13.53 -18.51 -20.38
N VAL A 159 -12.84 -19.49 -20.98
CA VAL A 159 -11.38 -19.53 -21.07
C VAL A 159 -10.97 -19.67 -22.54
N PRO A 160 -10.33 -18.64 -23.15
CA PRO A 160 -9.87 -18.73 -24.53
C PRO A 160 -8.73 -19.77 -24.67
N ALA A 161 -8.83 -20.63 -25.68
CA ALA A 161 -7.92 -21.73 -25.92
C ALA A 161 -7.65 -21.92 -27.42
N GLY A 162 -6.94 -20.97 -28.02
CA GLY A 162 -6.67 -20.95 -29.46
C GLY A 162 -7.92 -20.55 -30.24
N SER A 163 -8.36 -21.39 -31.17
CA SER A 163 -9.54 -21.17 -32.04
C SER A 163 -10.89 -21.52 -31.38
N VAL A 164 -10.88 -21.98 -30.12
CA VAL A 164 -12.10 -22.33 -29.36
C VAL A 164 -12.10 -21.70 -27.97
N ILE A 165 -13.28 -21.42 -27.44
CA ILE A 165 -13.49 -20.91 -26.09
C ILE A 165 -14.02 -22.05 -25.22
N LYS A 166 -13.34 -22.36 -24.13
CA LYS A 166 -13.74 -23.43 -23.19
C LYS A 166 -14.63 -22.85 -22.11
N ILE A 167 -15.76 -23.49 -21.82
CA ILE A 167 -16.64 -23.12 -20.71
C ILE A 167 -16.42 -24.13 -19.59
N VAL A 168 -15.93 -23.65 -18.45
CA VAL A 168 -15.51 -24.48 -17.31
C VAL A 168 -16.02 -23.90 -16.00
N PRO A 169 -16.14 -24.69 -14.92
CA PRO A 169 -16.35 -24.14 -13.57
C PRO A 169 -15.25 -23.13 -13.20
N ALA A 170 -15.62 -22.00 -12.60
CA ALA A 170 -14.68 -20.92 -12.25
C ALA A 170 -13.52 -21.41 -11.35
N VAL A 171 -13.77 -22.41 -10.50
CA VAL A 171 -12.76 -23.07 -9.66
C VAL A 171 -11.68 -23.79 -10.49
N HIS A 172 -12.02 -24.30 -11.68
CA HIS A 172 -11.13 -25.03 -12.58
C HIS A 172 -10.41 -24.14 -13.60
N ALA A 173 -10.92 -22.94 -13.87
CA ALA A 173 -10.22 -21.92 -14.67
C ALA A 173 -8.91 -21.47 -14.00
N ARG A 174 -8.84 -21.54 -12.66
CA ARG A 174 -7.69 -21.12 -11.83
C ARG A 174 -6.31 -21.65 -12.28
N GLY A 175 -6.26 -22.81 -12.95
CA GLY A 175 -5.02 -23.44 -13.41
C GLY A 175 -4.79 -23.40 -14.93
N LYS A 176 -5.64 -22.71 -15.72
CA LYS A 176 -5.59 -22.74 -17.18
C LYS A 176 -5.80 -21.34 -17.77
N ASN A 177 -4.74 -20.77 -18.36
CA ASN A 177 -4.78 -19.53 -19.15
C ASN A 177 -5.43 -18.32 -18.46
N ILE A 178 -5.02 -18.01 -17.22
CA ILE A 178 -5.29 -16.67 -16.68
C ILE A 178 -4.29 -15.70 -17.29
N GLU A 179 -4.79 -14.65 -17.95
CA GLU A 179 -3.95 -13.56 -18.45
C GLU A 179 -3.43 -12.73 -17.26
N THR A 180 -2.11 -12.71 -17.06
CA THR A 180 -1.46 -11.93 -16.01
C THR A 180 -1.14 -10.55 -16.54
N ARG A 181 -1.91 -9.53 -16.12
CA ARG A 181 -1.76 -8.16 -16.63
C ARG A 181 -0.85 -7.33 -15.72
N LEU A 182 0.17 -6.71 -16.33
CA LEU A 182 1.17 -5.86 -15.67
C LEU A 182 0.87 -4.35 -15.76
N ARG A 183 -0.09 -3.93 -16.60
CA ARG A 183 -0.48 -2.52 -16.82
C ARG A 183 -1.98 -2.38 -17.09
N GLU A 184 -2.53 -1.21 -16.82
CA GLU A 184 -3.87 -0.77 -17.26
C GLU A 184 -3.87 -0.57 -18.80
N GLU A 185 -3.88 -1.66 -19.57
CA GLU A 185 -4.18 -1.62 -21.01
C GLU A 185 -5.70 -1.67 -21.26
N ALA A 186 -6.13 -1.27 -22.46
CA ALA A 186 -7.46 -0.74 -22.74
C ALA A 186 -8.63 -1.61 -22.23
N ILE A 187 -9.63 -0.92 -21.70
CA ILE A 187 -10.75 -1.50 -20.95
C ILE A 187 -11.77 -2.13 -21.91
N GLU A 188 -11.56 -3.38 -22.27
CA GLU A 188 -12.70 -4.24 -22.65
C GLU A 188 -13.50 -4.63 -21.38
N PRO A 189 -14.84 -4.45 -21.40
CA PRO A 189 -15.75 -5.03 -20.41
C PRO A 189 -16.03 -6.50 -20.76
N GLU A 190 -15.15 -7.38 -20.30
CA GLU A 190 -15.32 -8.83 -20.35
C GLU A 190 -15.33 -9.35 -18.91
N ASP A 191 -16.29 -10.21 -18.55
CA ASP A 191 -16.36 -10.82 -17.21
C ASP A 191 -15.44 -12.05 -17.13
N LYS A 192 -14.19 -11.84 -17.57
CA LYS A 192 -13.10 -12.82 -17.52
C LYS A 192 -12.39 -12.75 -16.18
N VAL A 193 -12.03 -13.92 -15.67
CA VAL A 193 -11.13 -14.06 -14.52
C VAL A 193 -9.70 -13.73 -14.97
N VAL A 194 -9.11 -12.70 -14.39
CA VAL A 194 -7.73 -12.26 -14.65
C VAL A 194 -6.95 -12.13 -13.35
N THR A 195 -5.62 -12.19 -13.42
CA THR A 195 -4.74 -11.91 -12.27
C THR A 195 -4.10 -10.54 -12.48
N GLN A 196 -4.43 -9.60 -11.59
CA GLN A 196 -3.90 -8.25 -11.58
C GLN A 196 -2.89 -8.09 -10.44
N LEU A 197 -1.74 -7.50 -10.77
CA LEU A 197 -0.77 -6.99 -9.82
C LEU A 197 -1.10 -5.53 -9.51
N ILE A 198 -1.29 -5.19 -8.24
CA ILE A 198 -1.59 -3.84 -7.77
C ILE A 198 -0.43 -3.39 -6.86
N PRO A 199 0.46 -2.48 -7.31
CA PRO A 199 1.43 -1.85 -6.43
C PRO A 199 0.72 -0.85 -5.48
N LEU A 200 1.26 -0.69 -4.28
CA LEU A 200 0.80 0.26 -3.27
C LEU A 200 1.95 1.19 -2.88
N GLU A 201 1.67 2.48 -2.78
CA GLU A 201 2.67 3.49 -2.41
C GLU A 201 2.80 3.65 -0.88
N TYR A 202 1.69 3.69 -0.15
CA TYR A 202 1.64 4.00 1.28
C TYR A 202 0.96 2.89 2.09
N ALA A 203 -0.10 2.28 1.56
CA ALA A 203 -0.96 1.35 2.26
C ALA A 203 -0.30 -0.03 2.45
N ASN A 204 -0.52 -0.63 3.64
CA ASN A 204 -0.02 -1.98 3.93
C ASN A 204 -0.91 -3.06 3.25
N PRO A 205 -0.34 -3.98 2.43
CA PRO A 205 -1.14 -4.97 1.70
C PRO A 205 -1.87 -5.98 2.60
N ASP A 206 -1.35 -6.30 3.80
CA ASP A 206 -2.04 -7.18 4.76
C ASP A 206 -3.24 -6.51 5.44
N GLN A 207 -3.24 -5.17 5.52
CA GLN A 207 -4.40 -4.41 6.00
C GLN A 207 -5.47 -4.33 4.90
N LEU A 208 -5.09 -3.98 3.67
CA LEU A 208 -6.02 -3.97 2.53
C LEU A 208 -6.64 -5.35 2.28
N LYS A 209 -5.87 -6.43 2.36
CA LYS A 209 -6.40 -7.80 2.24
C LYS A 209 -7.52 -8.10 3.25
N LYS A 210 -7.42 -7.59 4.48
CA LYS A 210 -8.48 -7.76 5.51
C LYS A 210 -9.70 -6.88 5.21
N LEU A 211 -9.49 -5.67 4.69
CA LEU A 211 -10.57 -4.76 4.30
C LEU A 211 -11.35 -5.26 3.06
N PHE A 212 -10.68 -5.95 2.14
CA PHE A 212 -11.30 -6.51 0.93
C PHE A 212 -11.87 -7.91 1.09
N ALA A 213 -11.56 -8.63 2.18
CA ALA A 213 -12.14 -9.94 2.49
C ALA A 213 -13.68 -10.05 2.39
N PRO A 214 -14.50 -9.06 2.80
CA PRO A 214 -15.96 -9.08 2.60
C PRO A 214 -16.42 -8.61 1.21
N LEU A 215 -15.54 -8.05 0.38
CA LEU A 215 -15.85 -7.51 -0.96
C LEU A 215 -15.47 -8.46 -2.11
N ILE A 216 -14.89 -9.61 -1.80
CA ILE A 216 -14.49 -10.63 -2.76
C ILE A 216 -15.45 -11.81 -2.79
N SER A 217 -15.58 -12.43 -3.96
CA SER A 217 -16.36 -13.66 -4.12
C SER A 217 -15.61 -14.87 -3.53
N LYS A 218 -16.31 -16.00 -3.35
CA LYS A 218 -15.68 -17.29 -2.99
C LYS A 218 -14.73 -17.81 -4.09
N SER A 219 -14.87 -17.31 -5.31
CA SER A 219 -14.05 -17.62 -6.49
C SER A 219 -12.70 -16.87 -6.45
N SER A 220 -12.68 -15.68 -5.85
CA SER A 220 -11.57 -14.74 -5.86
C SER A 220 -10.41 -15.18 -4.97
N VAL A 221 -9.19 -14.76 -5.30
CA VAL A 221 -8.00 -14.98 -4.47
C VAL A 221 -7.24 -13.67 -4.30
N ILE A 222 -6.99 -13.26 -3.04
CA ILE A 222 -6.12 -12.12 -2.71
C ILE A 222 -4.88 -12.60 -1.93
N VAL A 223 -3.70 -12.30 -2.49
CA VAL A 223 -2.40 -12.52 -1.84
C VAL A 223 -1.73 -11.17 -1.62
N SER A 224 -1.37 -10.89 -0.37
CA SER A 224 -0.53 -9.76 0.00
C SER A 224 0.94 -10.15 -0.14
N TYR A 225 1.75 -9.24 -0.69
CA TYR A 225 3.21 -9.39 -0.76
C TYR A 225 3.89 -8.14 -0.17
N PRO A 226 4.07 -8.10 1.17
CA PRO A 226 4.66 -6.97 1.86
C PRO A 226 6.06 -6.52 1.39
N PRO A 227 7.01 -7.40 0.98
CA PRO A 227 8.37 -6.97 0.63
C PRO A 227 8.48 -5.95 -0.52
N THR A 228 7.49 -5.87 -1.41
CA THR A 228 7.41 -4.86 -2.48
C THR A 228 6.13 -4.03 -2.41
N ASN A 229 5.41 -4.05 -1.28
CA ASN A 229 4.09 -3.40 -1.11
C ASN A 229 3.10 -3.72 -2.25
N MET A 230 2.94 -4.99 -2.60
CA MET A 230 2.02 -5.39 -3.68
C MET A 230 0.83 -6.20 -3.17
N LEU A 231 -0.31 -6.01 -3.83
CA LEU A 231 -1.49 -6.85 -3.70
C LEU A 231 -1.71 -7.60 -5.02
N ILE A 232 -1.74 -8.93 -4.95
CA ILE A 232 -2.01 -9.81 -6.08
C ILE A 232 -3.46 -10.24 -5.97
N VAL A 233 -4.27 -9.89 -6.96
CA VAL A 233 -5.72 -10.16 -6.99
C VAL A 233 -6.05 -10.98 -8.22
N THR A 234 -6.63 -12.17 -8.00
CA THR A 234 -7.21 -12.99 -9.07
C THR A 234 -8.72 -12.98 -8.91
N ASP A 235 -9.42 -12.33 -9.85
CA ASP A 235 -10.86 -12.12 -9.80
C ASP A 235 -11.41 -11.73 -11.19
N VAL A 236 -12.72 -11.54 -11.30
CA VAL A 236 -13.36 -10.98 -12.50
C VAL A 236 -12.92 -9.53 -12.70
N LEU A 237 -12.65 -9.15 -13.96
CA LEU A 237 -12.13 -7.82 -14.32
C LEU A 237 -13.05 -6.67 -13.85
N SER A 238 -14.36 -6.87 -13.81
CA SER A 238 -15.35 -5.92 -13.27
C SER A 238 -15.13 -5.66 -11.77
N ASN A 239 -14.91 -6.69 -10.95
CA ASN A 239 -14.58 -6.53 -9.53
C ASN A 239 -13.18 -5.94 -9.33
N ILE A 240 -12.18 -6.30 -10.15
CA ILE A 240 -10.84 -5.72 -10.09
C ILE A 240 -10.86 -4.20 -10.32
N LYS A 241 -11.65 -3.71 -11.29
CA LYS A 241 -11.85 -2.26 -11.52
C LYS A 241 -12.43 -1.57 -10.28
N ARG A 242 -13.42 -2.18 -9.61
CA ARG A 242 -13.99 -1.67 -8.35
C ARG A 242 -12.95 -1.65 -7.22
N LEU A 243 -12.18 -2.72 -7.06
CA LEU A 243 -11.10 -2.78 -6.06
C LEU A 243 -10.02 -1.72 -6.34
N LEU A 244 -9.61 -1.52 -7.60
CA LEU A 244 -8.66 -0.48 -7.99
C LEU A 244 -9.15 0.94 -7.66
N GLN A 245 -10.44 1.24 -7.84
CA GLN A 245 -11.01 2.52 -7.42
C GLN A 245 -10.94 2.71 -5.89
N ILE A 246 -11.22 1.65 -5.12
CA ILE A 246 -11.14 1.69 -3.65
C ILE A 246 -9.67 1.81 -3.20
N VAL A 247 -8.73 1.10 -3.84
CA VAL A 247 -7.29 1.25 -3.58
C VAL A 247 -6.85 2.69 -3.87
N LYS A 248 -7.17 3.26 -5.04
CA LYS A 248 -6.83 4.65 -5.39
C LYS A 248 -7.43 5.70 -4.41
N ALA A 249 -8.49 5.36 -3.67
CA ALA A 249 -9.10 6.23 -2.65
C ALA A 249 -8.54 6.02 -1.23
N ILE A 250 -7.88 4.89 -0.94
CA ILE A 250 -7.33 4.54 0.38
C ILE A 250 -5.80 4.65 0.41
N ASP A 251 -5.11 4.38 -0.70
CA ASP A 251 -3.66 4.47 -0.84
C ASP A 251 -3.20 5.92 -1.03
N VAL A 252 -3.50 6.74 -0.01
CA VAL A 252 -3.16 8.15 0.06
C VAL A 252 -2.09 8.39 1.12
N VAL A 253 -1.33 9.48 0.95
CA VAL A 253 -0.32 9.93 1.91
C VAL A 253 -0.92 10.03 3.31
N GLY A 254 -0.19 9.54 4.31
CA GLY A 254 -0.58 9.61 5.73
C GLY A 254 -1.05 8.29 6.35
N ILE A 255 -1.39 7.25 5.56
CA ILE A 255 -1.74 5.91 6.08
C ILE A 255 -0.49 5.04 6.28
N GLY A 256 0.50 5.59 6.97
CA GLY A 256 1.77 4.93 7.26
C GLY A 256 2.52 5.63 8.40
N ALA A 257 3.43 4.91 9.06
CA ALA A 257 4.30 5.51 10.08
C ALA A 257 5.54 6.11 9.41
N GLU A 258 5.56 7.44 9.26
CA GLU A 258 6.71 8.20 8.77
C GLU A 258 7.68 8.51 9.93
N ILE A 259 8.98 8.61 9.64
CA ILE A 259 10.01 9.01 10.60
C ILE A 259 10.28 10.51 10.46
N SER A 260 9.79 11.31 11.40
CA SER A 260 10.04 12.75 11.51
C SER A 260 11.07 13.06 12.61
N VAL A 261 12.01 13.96 12.32
CA VAL A 261 12.97 14.49 13.32
C VAL A 261 12.55 15.90 13.74
N ILE A 262 12.50 16.15 15.05
CA ILE A 262 12.07 17.42 15.64
C ILE A 262 13.18 17.93 16.57
N PRO A 263 13.95 18.96 16.19
CA PRO A 263 14.97 19.55 17.06
C PRO A 263 14.33 20.39 18.17
N LEU A 264 14.94 20.38 19.35
CA LEU A 264 14.50 21.13 20.55
C LEU A 264 15.46 22.29 20.85
N LYS A 265 14.92 23.41 21.33
CA LYS A 265 15.68 24.65 21.57
C LYS A 265 16.04 24.89 23.04
N HIS A 266 15.13 24.56 23.97
CA HIS A 266 15.22 24.98 25.37
C HIS A 266 15.17 23.79 26.32
N ALA A 267 14.37 22.77 25.99
CA ALA A 267 14.20 21.57 26.80
C ALA A 267 15.11 20.41 26.35
N THR A 268 15.48 19.54 27.30
CA THR A 268 16.26 18.33 27.04
C THR A 268 15.40 17.20 26.45
N ALA A 269 15.86 16.62 25.35
CA ALA A 269 15.20 15.52 24.64
C ALA A 269 14.77 14.36 25.56
N THR A 270 15.65 13.90 26.45
CA THR A 270 15.42 12.78 27.38
C THR A 270 14.28 13.02 28.37
N VAL A 271 14.04 14.28 28.74
CA VAL A 271 12.97 14.69 29.66
C VAL A 271 11.66 14.82 28.90
N LEU A 272 11.67 15.53 27.76
CA LEU A 272 10.46 15.68 26.94
C LEU A 272 9.94 14.34 26.41
N VAL A 273 10.80 13.40 26.02
CA VAL A 273 10.34 12.09 25.54
C VAL A 273 9.47 11.37 26.57
N LYS A 274 9.81 11.43 27.86
CA LYS A 274 9.02 10.79 28.93
C LYS A 274 7.65 11.44 29.11
N SER A 275 7.60 12.77 29.07
CA SER A 275 6.35 13.54 29.18
C SER A 275 5.44 13.30 27.97
N VAL A 276 5.99 13.44 26.76
CA VAL A 276 5.27 13.26 25.49
C VAL A 276 4.83 11.80 25.33
N SER A 277 5.71 10.82 25.61
CA SER A 277 5.33 9.40 25.52
C SER A 277 4.20 9.05 26.47
N SER A 278 4.17 9.61 27.69
CA SER A 278 3.10 9.35 28.66
C SER A 278 1.72 9.83 28.17
N VAL A 279 1.68 10.98 27.48
CA VAL A 279 0.45 11.54 26.87
C VAL A 279 -0.08 10.62 25.76
N PHE A 280 0.79 10.11 24.89
CA PHE A 280 0.39 9.32 23.72
C PHE A 280 0.25 7.81 23.99
N GLN A 281 1.06 7.20 24.87
CA GLN A 281 0.98 5.77 25.23
C GLN A 281 -0.36 5.40 25.90
N THR A 282 -0.97 6.33 26.64
CA THR A 282 -2.22 6.08 27.38
C THR A 282 -3.40 5.77 26.44
N ARG A 283 -3.39 6.25 25.19
CA ARG A 283 -4.46 5.99 24.20
C ARG A 283 -4.36 4.61 23.54
N ALA A 284 -3.17 4.01 23.50
CA ALA A 284 -2.92 2.75 22.78
C ALA A 284 -3.33 1.47 23.55
N ARG A 285 -3.76 1.58 24.82
CA ARG A 285 -4.06 0.42 25.69
C ARG A 285 -5.55 0.10 25.91
N LYS A 286 -6.41 0.30 24.90
CA LYS A 286 -7.72 -0.37 24.89
C LYS A 286 -7.54 -1.85 24.55
N ARG A 287 -7.72 -2.72 25.55
CA ARG A 287 -7.75 -4.19 25.38
C ARG A 287 -8.74 -4.57 24.27
N GLY A 288 -8.26 -5.25 23.23
CA GLY A 288 -9.09 -5.83 22.16
C GLY A 288 -9.12 -5.08 20.82
N ALA A 289 -8.52 -3.89 20.72
CA ALA A 289 -8.37 -3.22 19.42
C ALA A 289 -7.19 -3.82 18.61
N PRO A 290 -7.26 -3.87 17.26
CA PRO A 290 -6.12 -4.25 16.44
C PRO A 290 -4.95 -3.29 16.66
N VAL A 291 -3.73 -3.78 16.50
CA VAL A 291 -2.50 -3.00 16.71
C VAL A 291 -2.36 -1.98 15.59
N THR A 292 -2.95 -0.79 15.78
CA THR A 292 -2.59 0.43 15.04
C THR A 292 -1.09 0.68 15.24
N PRO A 293 -0.34 1.17 14.23
CA PRO A 293 1.04 1.59 14.42
C PRO A 293 1.12 2.65 15.54
N GLY A 294 1.55 2.23 16.72
CA GLY A 294 1.60 3.13 17.87
C GLY A 294 2.73 4.14 17.72
N ILE A 295 2.44 5.41 17.96
CA ILE A 295 3.41 6.52 18.00
C ILE A 295 4.65 6.09 18.81
N LYS A 296 5.78 5.88 18.12
CA LYS A 296 7.05 5.53 18.73
C LYS A 296 7.94 6.76 18.74
N ILE A 297 8.32 7.21 19.93
CA ILE A 297 9.16 8.42 20.11
C ILE A 297 10.47 8.00 20.77
N VAL A 298 11.58 8.44 20.21
CA VAL A 298 12.94 8.21 20.70
C VAL A 298 13.66 9.55 20.79
N ALA A 299 14.49 9.74 21.82
CA ALA A 299 15.35 10.92 21.94
C ALA A 299 16.73 10.62 21.34
N ASP A 300 17.26 11.52 20.51
CA ASP A 300 18.70 11.62 20.23
C ASP A 300 19.27 12.74 21.10
N GLU A 301 20.01 12.36 22.15
CA GLU A 301 20.63 13.29 23.10
C GLU A 301 21.76 14.10 22.44
N ARG A 302 22.48 13.51 21.47
CA ARG A 302 23.63 14.12 20.79
C ARG A 302 23.22 15.30 19.91
N THR A 303 22.00 15.29 19.38
CA THR A 303 21.43 16.38 18.54
C THR A 303 20.29 17.12 19.24
N ASN A 304 20.06 16.86 20.53
CA ASN A 304 18.91 17.33 21.31
C ASN A 304 17.59 17.30 20.51
N SER A 305 17.30 16.18 19.87
CA SER A 305 16.21 16.03 18.90
C SER A 305 15.31 14.84 19.25
N LEU A 306 14.03 14.94 18.91
CA LEU A 306 13.07 13.83 19.03
C LEU A 306 12.81 13.19 17.66
N ILE A 307 13.01 11.88 17.59
CA ILE A 307 12.67 11.05 16.44
C ILE A 307 11.29 10.45 16.71
N VAL A 308 10.32 10.82 15.88
CA VAL A 308 8.93 10.38 15.96
C VAL A 308 8.64 9.47 14.76
N ALA A 309 8.28 8.21 15.02
CA ALA A 309 7.73 7.30 14.02
C ALA A 309 6.23 7.16 14.27
N ALA A 310 5.43 7.83 13.43
CA ALA A 310 3.97 7.96 13.58
C ALA A 310 3.30 8.37 12.27
N THR A 311 1.97 8.38 12.21
CA THR A 311 1.27 9.00 11.07
C THR A 311 1.53 10.50 11.00
N GLU A 312 1.39 11.12 9.83
CA GLU A 312 1.56 12.58 9.66
C GLU A 312 0.64 13.35 10.63
N ASP A 313 -0.62 12.91 10.71
CA ASP A 313 -1.67 13.50 11.54
C ASP A 313 -1.39 13.39 13.05
N GLU A 314 -0.66 12.36 13.49
CA GLU A 314 -0.13 12.25 14.86
C GLU A 314 1.14 13.08 15.06
N THR A 315 2.02 13.12 14.06
CA THR A 315 3.24 13.91 14.06
C THR A 315 2.95 15.40 14.19
N LEU A 316 1.89 15.92 13.55
CA LEU A 316 1.42 17.29 13.73
C LEU A 316 0.98 17.57 15.18
N LYS A 317 0.25 16.63 15.80
CA LYS A 317 -0.18 16.73 17.21
C LYS A 317 1.01 16.70 18.17
N VAL A 318 2.02 15.87 17.88
CA VAL A 318 3.29 15.81 18.63
C VAL A 318 4.09 17.10 18.47
N LYS A 319 4.26 17.62 17.24
CA LYS A 319 4.91 18.92 16.95
C LYS A 319 4.23 20.08 17.70
N HIS A 320 2.90 20.11 17.73
CA HIS A 320 2.15 21.12 18.47
C HIS A 320 2.36 21.02 19.99
N LEU A 321 2.33 19.81 20.56
CA LEU A 321 2.63 19.61 21.99
C LEU A 321 4.06 20.01 22.34
N ILE A 322 5.04 19.63 21.51
CA ILE A 322 6.45 20.02 21.71
C ILE A 322 6.58 21.54 21.71
N LYS A 323 5.93 22.27 20.79
CA LYS A 323 5.94 23.74 20.74
C LYS A 323 5.35 24.40 22.01
N LEU A 324 4.46 23.72 22.73
CA LEU A 324 3.91 24.22 23.99
C LEU A 324 4.82 23.93 25.20
N LEU A 325 5.64 22.88 25.15
CA LEU A 325 6.50 22.42 26.24
C LEU A 325 7.96 22.89 26.12
N ASP A 326 8.47 23.07 24.90
CA ASP A 326 9.81 23.59 24.60
C ASP A 326 9.81 25.12 24.71
N LYS A 327 9.68 25.62 25.94
CA LYS A 327 9.72 27.04 26.29
C LYS A 327 10.96 27.35 27.12
N GLU A 328 11.42 28.59 27.05
CA GLU A 328 12.42 29.11 27.98
C GLU A 328 11.88 29.04 29.42
N ILE A 329 12.67 28.44 30.31
CA ILE A 329 12.43 28.48 31.75
C ILE A 329 12.70 29.91 32.21
N PRO A 330 11.80 30.57 32.96
CA PRO A 330 12.04 31.91 33.48
C PRO A 330 13.35 31.95 34.28
N ARG A 331 14.25 32.88 33.92
CA ARG A 331 15.50 33.14 34.65
C ARG A 331 15.19 33.76 36.01
N GLY A 332 14.81 32.92 36.96
CA GLY A 332 14.36 33.27 38.31
C GLY A 332 13.76 32.11 39.08
N GLU A 333 13.13 31.13 38.39
CA GLU A 333 12.58 29.90 39.00
C GLU A 333 13.59 28.73 38.94
N GLY A 334 14.84 29.00 39.30
CA GLY A 334 15.78 27.92 39.62
C GLY A 334 15.34 27.23 40.91
N ASN A 335 15.51 25.90 41.02
CA ASN A 335 15.36 25.25 42.34
C ASN A 335 16.40 25.78 43.35
N ILE A 336 17.52 26.31 42.84
CA ILE A 336 18.63 26.89 43.60
C ILE A 336 18.26 28.31 44.05
N HIS A 337 18.11 28.50 45.36
CA HIS A 337 17.90 29.79 46.00
C HIS A 337 19.14 30.18 46.81
N VAL A 338 19.62 31.42 46.65
CA VAL A 338 20.79 31.94 47.37
C VAL A 338 20.35 33.08 48.29
N TYR A 339 20.58 32.90 49.59
CA TYR A 339 20.25 33.88 50.63
C TYR A 339 21.51 34.42 51.29
N TYR A 340 21.81 35.70 51.07
CA TYR A 340 22.90 36.39 51.77
C TYR A 340 22.49 36.75 53.19
N LEU A 341 23.33 36.39 54.17
CA LEU A 341 23.06 36.63 55.58
C LEU A 341 23.71 37.93 56.05
N GLN A 342 22.91 38.80 56.67
CA GLN A 342 23.37 40.10 57.18
C GLN A 342 23.85 40.04 58.63
N ASN A 343 23.19 39.24 59.48
CA ASN A 343 23.32 39.28 60.95
C ASN A 343 23.75 37.93 61.57
N ALA A 344 24.08 36.92 60.75
CA ALA A 344 24.39 35.57 61.20
C ALA A 344 25.44 34.91 60.28
N ASN A 345 26.17 33.93 60.81
CA ASN A 345 27.16 33.14 60.07
C ASN A 345 26.50 31.99 59.30
N ALA A 346 26.77 31.89 58.00
CA ALA A 346 26.29 30.81 57.13
C ALA A 346 26.67 29.42 57.62
N GLU A 347 27.90 29.23 58.11
CA GLU A 347 28.37 27.91 58.57
C GLU A 347 27.55 27.38 59.76
N ASP A 348 27.11 28.28 60.65
CA ASP A 348 26.40 27.89 61.87
C ASP A 348 24.90 27.74 61.61
N LEU A 349 24.31 28.62 60.78
CA LEU A 349 22.93 28.42 60.33
C LEU A 349 22.75 27.17 59.47
N ALA A 350 23.69 26.84 58.57
CA ALA A 350 23.58 25.60 57.79
C ALA A 350 23.62 24.35 58.68
N LYS A 351 24.47 24.31 59.71
CA LYS A 351 24.48 23.22 60.71
C LYS A 351 23.13 23.11 61.41
N VAL A 352 22.57 24.21 61.90
CA VAL A 352 21.27 24.23 62.58
C VAL A 352 20.13 23.80 61.64
N LEU A 353 20.07 24.34 60.43
CA LEU A 353 19.02 24.04 59.45
C LEU A 353 19.11 22.62 58.88
N THR A 354 20.32 22.05 58.80
CA THR A 354 20.53 20.62 58.45
C THR A 354 20.21 19.70 59.62
N ALA A 355 20.44 20.15 60.86
CA ALA A 355 20.07 19.43 62.08
C ALA A 355 18.56 19.47 62.40
N LEU A 356 17.78 20.34 61.76
CA LEU A 356 16.33 20.26 61.74
C LEU A 356 15.91 19.05 60.89
N PRO A 357 15.42 17.94 61.48
CA PRO A 357 14.94 16.83 60.68
C PRO A 357 13.69 17.30 59.94
N SER A 358 13.56 16.96 58.66
CA SER A 358 12.33 17.11 57.87
C SER A 358 11.27 16.14 58.39
N LYS A 359 10.81 16.36 59.63
CA LYS A 359 9.85 15.54 60.38
C LYS A 359 8.44 15.79 59.84
N GLN A 360 8.23 15.45 58.57
CA GLN A 360 6.91 15.27 58.01
C GLN A 360 6.15 14.30 58.90
N ALA A 361 5.02 14.77 59.43
CA ALA A 361 4.14 13.92 60.20
C ALA A 361 3.67 12.76 59.30
N LYS A 362 3.96 11.52 59.69
CA LYS A 362 3.25 10.33 59.20
C LYS A 362 1.81 10.35 59.75
N GLY A 363 1.03 11.35 59.33
CA GLY A 363 -0.41 11.41 59.53
C GLY A 363 -1.08 10.52 58.50
N THR A 364 -1.53 9.34 58.92
CA THR A 364 -2.27 8.41 58.06
C THR A 364 -3.67 8.96 57.75
N VAL A 365 -3.81 9.69 56.65
CA VAL A 365 -5.11 10.02 56.04
C VAL A 365 -5.20 9.41 54.65
N LYS A 366 -6.23 8.61 54.41
CA LYS A 366 -6.56 8.04 53.09
C LYS A 366 -7.03 9.16 52.15
N GLY A 367 -6.13 9.71 51.33
CA GLY A 367 -6.45 10.66 50.28
C GLY A 367 -5.25 10.91 49.38
N LYS A 368 -5.37 10.68 48.07
CA LYS A 368 -4.24 10.78 47.13
C LYS A 368 -3.85 12.23 46.84
N ALA A 369 -2.66 12.62 47.27
CA ALA A 369 -1.82 13.60 46.57
C ALA A 369 -0.36 13.13 46.67
N PRO A 370 0.42 13.12 45.57
CA PRO A 370 1.82 12.70 45.63
C PRO A 370 2.67 13.81 46.26
N VAL A 371 3.10 13.62 47.51
CA VAL A 371 4.08 14.50 48.15
C VAL A 371 5.46 14.19 47.57
N ILE A 372 5.81 14.86 46.46
CA ILE A 372 7.21 14.98 46.01
C ILE A 372 7.83 16.16 46.76
N SER A 373 8.06 15.98 48.06
CA SER A 373 9.03 16.79 48.76
C SER A 373 10.42 16.30 48.35
N LYS A 374 11.07 17.05 47.47
CA LYS A 374 12.50 16.86 47.19
C LYS A 374 13.27 16.99 48.50
N GLU A 375 14.33 16.22 48.63
CA GLU A 375 15.29 16.33 49.72
C GLU A 375 16.02 17.66 49.59
N VAL A 376 15.65 18.63 50.44
CA VAL A 376 16.20 20.00 50.41
C VAL A 376 17.63 19.95 50.93
N GLN A 377 18.60 20.29 50.09
CA GLN A 377 20.00 20.39 50.51
C GLN A 377 20.34 21.85 50.79
N ILE A 378 20.95 22.11 51.95
CA ILE A 378 21.35 23.44 52.42
C ILE A 378 22.86 23.45 52.57
N VAL A 379 23.54 24.29 51.78
CA VAL A 379 25.00 24.42 51.78
C VAL A 379 25.37 25.86 52.12
N ALA A 380 26.34 26.04 53.02
CA ALA A 380 26.89 27.35 53.34
C ALA A 380 28.07 27.71 52.42
N ASP A 381 28.09 28.95 51.93
CA ASP A 381 29.31 29.58 51.44
C ASP A 381 29.86 30.57 52.48
N LYS A 382 31.06 30.27 52.98
CA LYS A 382 31.80 31.09 53.93
C LYS A 382 32.29 32.41 53.33
N ALA A 383 32.63 32.42 52.03
CA ALA A 383 33.27 33.58 51.39
C ALA A 383 32.29 34.74 51.19
N THR A 384 31.03 34.44 50.87
CA THR A 384 29.96 35.44 50.67
C THR A 384 28.97 35.55 51.83
N ASN A 385 29.18 34.78 52.91
CA ASN A 385 28.24 34.61 54.02
C ASN A 385 26.80 34.33 53.53
N SER A 386 26.65 33.33 52.66
CA SER A 386 25.36 32.99 52.05
C SER A 386 24.97 31.52 52.24
N LEU A 387 23.66 31.26 52.19
CA LEU A 387 23.08 29.91 52.18
C LEU A 387 22.55 29.62 50.78
N VAL A 388 23.00 28.50 50.21
CA VAL A 388 22.50 27.93 48.96
C VAL A 388 21.54 26.80 49.30
N ILE A 389 20.31 26.88 48.82
CA ILE A 389 19.24 25.90 49.05
C ILE A 389 18.85 25.30 47.70
N THR A 390 18.87 23.97 47.55
CA THR A 390 18.64 23.26 46.27
C THR A 390 17.64 22.12 46.38
#